data_AF-A0A5J4PVK0-F1
#
_entry.id   AF-A0A5J4PVK0-F1
#
_cell.length_a   1.000
_cell.length_b   1.000
_cell.length_c   1.000
_cell.angle_alpha   90.00
_cell.angle_beta   90.00
_cell.angle_gamma   90.00
#
_symmetry.space_group_name_H-M   'P 1'
#
loop_
_entity.id
_entity.type
_entity.pdbx_description
1 polymer ?
#
loop_
_entity_poly.entity_id
_entity_poly.type
_entity_poly.pdbx_seq_one_letter_code
_entity_poly.pdbx_strand_id
1 'polypeptide(L)'
;MRNKYACILFLLLTCPIVNASNTLLLDSLFIQLDYYIDRNNVYILQKEDKIKTVRQNLFTATNDHQRFMACHNLCEEYKSYKYDSAYVYANKSLDAAFRLNNQAYIAKANESIAFCLLSSGLFKEAFEVTDKINAHSLDDLSRTNYYMLRARLYYDIADYNREEPFKSNYIKKGNQYSDSILQIVQP
;
A
#
# COMPACT_ATOMS: atom_id res chain seq x y z
N MET A 1 45.30 16.97 -45.43
CA MET A 1 43.94 16.61 -44.93
C MET A 1 43.68 15.11 -44.77
N ARG A 2 44.58 14.20 -45.18
CA ARG A 2 44.36 12.73 -45.14
C ARG A 2 44.52 12.09 -43.74
N ASN A 3 45.29 12.71 -42.84
CA ASN A 3 45.56 12.16 -41.49
C ASN A 3 44.47 12.46 -40.45
N LYS A 4 43.55 13.42 -40.69
CA LYS A 4 42.46 13.75 -39.75
C LYS A 4 41.37 12.67 -39.74
N TYR A 5 41.11 12.06 -40.90
CA TYR A 5 40.14 10.97 -41.04
C TYR A 5 40.67 9.64 -40.46
N ALA A 6 41.99 9.43 -40.48
CA ALA A 6 42.62 8.26 -39.87
C ALA A 6 42.47 8.25 -38.34
N CYS A 7 42.60 9.41 -37.68
CA CYS A 7 42.36 9.54 -36.24
C CYS A 7 40.89 9.33 -35.85
N ILE A 8 39.95 9.76 -36.69
CA ILE A 8 38.50 9.55 -36.48
C ILE A 8 38.14 8.06 -36.67
N LEU A 9 38.72 7.39 -37.67
CA LEU A 9 38.52 5.96 -37.88
C LEU A 9 39.11 5.12 -36.73
N PHE A 10 40.28 5.52 -36.20
CA PHE A 10 40.93 4.86 -35.07
C PHE A 10 40.14 5.05 -33.75
N LEU A 11 39.48 6.20 -33.56
CA LEU A 11 38.60 6.46 -32.42
C LEU A 11 37.30 5.62 -32.47
N LEU A 12 36.78 5.36 -33.67
CA LEU A 12 35.59 4.49 -33.87
C LEU A 12 35.91 3.00 -33.69
N LEU A 13 37.14 2.57 -33.98
CA LEU A 13 37.61 1.18 -33.83
C LEU A 13 38.00 0.80 -32.40
N THR A 14 38.17 1.79 -31.52
CA THR A 14 38.63 1.59 -30.13
C THR A 14 37.56 1.85 -29.09
N CYS A 15 36.29 2.04 -29.47
CA CYS A 15 35.19 1.98 -28.51
C CYS A 15 35.16 0.55 -27.95
N PRO A 16 35.60 0.33 -26.69
CA PRO A 16 35.52 -0.99 -26.14
C PRO A 16 34.05 -1.33 -26.01
N ILE A 17 33.71 -2.57 -26.35
CA ILE A 17 32.40 -3.20 -26.15
C ILE A 17 32.19 -3.32 -24.63
N VAL A 18 32.04 -2.19 -23.94
CA VAL A 18 31.62 -2.12 -22.55
C VAL A 18 30.11 -2.20 -22.61
N ASN A 19 29.57 -3.41 -22.48
CA ASN A 19 28.23 -3.69 -21.94
C ASN A 19 27.85 -5.19 -21.92
N ALA A 20 28.71 -6.13 -22.32
CA ALA A 20 28.36 -7.55 -22.27
C ALA A 20 28.04 -8.08 -20.86
N SER A 21 28.69 -7.54 -19.82
CA SER A 21 28.43 -7.92 -18.42
C SER A 21 27.11 -7.37 -17.88
N ASN A 22 26.70 -6.16 -18.30
CA ASN A 22 25.42 -5.56 -17.90
C ASN A 22 24.23 -6.21 -18.62
N THR A 23 24.40 -6.63 -19.87
CA THR A 23 23.37 -7.37 -20.60
C THR A 23 23.14 -8.74 -19.98
N LEU A 24 24.19 -9.48 -19.60
CA LEU A 24 24.05 -10.79 -18.94
C LEU A 24 23.30 -10.72 -17.59
N LEU A 25 23.56 -9.67 -16.79
CA LEU A 25 22.84 -9.46 -15.52
C LEU A 25 21.38 -9.08 -15.75
N LEU A 26 21.10 -8.23 -16.74
CA LEU A 26 19.75 -7.84 -17.11
C LEU A 26 18.94 -9.03 -17.66
N ASP A 27 19.55 -9.84 -18.52
CA ASP A 27 18.95 -11.05 -19.08
C ASP A 27 18.65 -12.07 -17.97
N SER A 28 19.56 -12.24 -17.01
CA SER A 28 19.32 -13.08 -15.84
C SER A 28 18.16 -12.57 -14.98
N LEU A 29 17.99 -11.26 -14.86
CA LEU A 29 16.89 -10.66 -14.12
C LEU A 29 15.55 -10.87 -14.85
N PHE A 30 15.53 -10.75 -16.18
CA PHE A 30 14.34 -11.04 -16.98
C PHE A 30 13.94 -12.52 -16.90
N ILE A 31 14.90 -13.44 -16.99
CA ILE A 31 14.63 -14.87 -16.81
C ILE A 31 14.03 -15.14 -15.41
N GLN A 32 14.55 -14.48 -14.37
CA GLN A 32 14.04 -14.63 -13.03
C GLN A 32 12.62 -14.02 -12.87
N LEU A 33 12.36 -12.88 -13.52
CA LEU A 33 11.04 -12.27 -13.56
C LEU A 33 10.03 -13.20 -14.25
N ASP A 34 10.35 -13.72 -15.43
CA ASP A 34 9.52 -14.65 -16.19
C ASP A 34 9.25 -15.93 -15.38
N TYR A 35 10.28 -16.47 -14.71
CA TYR A 35 10.15 -17.61 -13.80
C TYR A 35 9.09 -17.38 -12.70
N TYR A 36 8.99 -16.17 -12.16
CA TYR A 36 8.01 -15.82 -11.13
C TYR A 36 6.62 -15.52 -11.72
N ILE A 37 6.56 -14.87 -12.88
CA ILE A 37 5.31 -14.60 -13.60
C ILE A 37 4.63 -15.92 -14.00
N ASP A 38 5.38 -16.89 -14.54
CA ASP A 38 4.86 -18.20 -14.93
C ASP A 38 4.30 -18.99 -13.73
N ARG A 39 4.77 -18.68 -12.52
CA ARG A 39 4.29 -19.27 -11.27
C ARG A 39 3.19 -18.49 -10.57
N ASN A 40 2.64 -17.44 -11.19
CA ASN A 40 1.54 -16.65 -10.63
C ASN A 40 0.41 -17.53 -10.05
N ASN A 41 0.00 -18.57 -10.78
CA ASN A 41 -1.04 -19.50 -10.33
C ASN A 41 -0.72 -20.17 -8.98
N VAL A 42 0.56 -20.49 -8.71
CA VAL A 42 0.98 -21.08 -7.43
C VAL A 42 0.75 -20.08 -6.30
N TYR A 43 1.15 -18.82 -6.50
CA TYR A 43 0.97 -17.76 -5.51
C TYR A 43 -0.51 -17.42 -5.27
N ILE A 44 -1.31 -17.40 -6.34
CA ILE A 44 -2.78 -17.23 -6.24
C ILE A 44 -3.38 -18.37 -5.42
N LEU A 45 -3.04 -19.62 -5.70
CA LEU A 45 -3.56 -20.76 -4.95
C LEU A 45 -3.17 -20.72 -3.47
N GLN A 46 -1.92 -20.35 -3.15
CA GLN A 46 -1.47 -20.16 -1.77
C GLN A 46 -2.25 -19.04 -1.06
N LYS A 47 -2.51 -17.93 -1.75
CA LYS A 47 -3.32 -16.81 -1.22
C LYS A 47 -4.76 -17.25 -0.96
N GLU A 48 -5.39 -17.96 -1.89
CA GLU A 48 -6.75 -18.48 -1.73
C GLU A 48 -6.86 -19.51 -0.61
N ASP A 49 -5.87 -20.38 -0.42
CA ASP A 49 -5.85 -21.34 0.69
C ASP A 49 -5.73 -20.64 2.06
N LYS A 50 -4.90 -19.60 2.14
CA LYS A 50 -4.81 -18.74 3.34
C LYS A 50 -6.14 -18.06 3.62
N ILE A 51 -6.76 -17.45 2.60
CA ILE A 51 -8.10 -16.82 2.71
C ILE A 51 -9.14 -17.83 3.19
N LYS A 52 -9.15 -19.05 2.64
CA LYS A 52 -10.06 -20.13 3.03
C LYS A 52 -9.90 -20.46 4.52
N THR A 53 -8.66 -20.57 4.99
CA THR A 53 -8.34 -20.83 6.40
C THR A 53 -8.85 -19.70 7.30
N VAL A 54 -8.57 -18.44 6.95
CA VAL A 54 -9.05 -17.29 7.73
C VAL A 54 -10.58 -17.20 7.71
N ARG A 55 -11.24 -17.56 6.60
CA ARG A 55 -12.70 -17.57 6.47
C ARG A 55 -13.35 -18.57 7.43
N GLN A 56 -12.69 -19.68 7.72
CA GLN A 56 -13.18 -20.65 8.70
C GLN A 56 -13.34 -20.02 10.09
N ASN A 57 -12.44 -19.11 10.49
CA ASN A 57 -12.54 -18.40 11.76
C ASN A 57 -13.79 -17.52 11.85
N LEU A 58 -14.25 -16.96 10.73
CA LEU A 58 -15.48 -16.19 10.69
C LEU A 58 -16.71 -17.10 10.82
N PHE A 59 -16.67 -18.29 10.23
CA PHE A 59 -17.76 -19.27 10.32
C PHE A 59 -17.93 -19.81 11.75
N THR A 60 -16.83 -20.02 12.46
CA THR A 60 -16.83 -20.53 13.84
C THR A 60 -16.93 -19.44 14.91
N ALA A 61 -16.96 -18.16 14.52
CA ALA A 61 -17.04 -17.04 15.45
C ALA A 61 -18.36 -17.05 16.23
N THR A 62 -18.27 -17.08 17.56
CA THR A 62 -19.41 -17.15 18.48
C THR A 62 -19.79 -15.80 19.08
N ASN A 63 -18.90 -14.82 19.02
CA ASN A 63 -19.10 -13.48 19.58
C ASN A 63 -18.52 -12.39 18.67
N ASP A 64 -18.90 -11.13 18.93
CA ASP A 64 -18.51 -10.01 18.07
C ASP A 64 -17.00 -9.73 18.08
N HIS A 65 -16.28 -10.02 19.16
CA HIS A 65 -14.82 -9.90 19.18
C HIS A 65 -14.18 -10.86 18.18
N GLN A 66 -14.59 -12.13 18.17
CA GLN A 66 -14.13 -13.11 17.18
C GLN A 66 -14.52 -12.71 15.75
N ARG A 67 -15.74 -12.19 15.55
CA ARG A 67 -16.19 -11.69 14.24
C ARG A 67 -15.34 -10.52 13.76
N PHE A 68 -15.04 -9.57 14.65
CA PHE A 68 -14.16 -8.45 14.35
C PHE A 68 -12.80 -8.95 13.88
N MET A 69 -12.13 -9.79 14.67
CA MET A 69 -10.80 -10.31 14.35
C MET A 69 -10.80 -11.08 13.03
N ALA A 70 -11.79 -11.95 12.80
CA ALA A 70 -11.88 -12.72 11.58
C ALA A 70 -12.14 -11.83 10.35
N CYS A 71 -13.03 -10.85 10.44
CA CYS A 71 -13.30 -9.91 9.35
C CYS A 71 -12.11 -8.99 9.07
N HIS A 72 -11.46 -8.47 10.10
CA HIS A 72 -10.26 -7.64 9.92
C HIS A 72 -9.13 -8.45 9.24
N ASN A 73 -8.87 -9.68 9.69
CA ASN A 73 -7.87 -10.54 9.07
C ASN A 73 -8.21 -10.89 7.62
N LEU A 74 -9.49 -11.11 7.29
CA LEU A 74 -9.92 -11.30 5.90
C LEU A 74 -9.66 -10.04 5.07
N CYS A 75 -9.97 -8.86 5.58
CA CYS A 75 -9.63 -7.61 4.91
C CYS A 75 -8.13 -7.51 4.61
N GLU A 76 -7.28 -7.81 5.59
CA GLU A 76 -5.82 -7.79 5.42
C GLU A 76 -5.32 -8.78 4.36
N GLU A 77 -5.94 -9.96 4.26
CA GLU A 77 -5.60 -10.92 3.19
C GLU A 77 -6.02 -10.45 1.81
N TYR A 78 -7.16 -9.76 1.72
CA TYR A 78 -7.73 -9.28 0.46
C TYR A 78 -7.18 -7.94 -0.03
N LYS A 79 -6.69 -7.06 0.85
CA LYS A 79 -6.41 -5.66 0.49
C LYS A 79 -5.41 -5.47 -0.65
N SER A 80 -4.47 -6.40 -0.84
CA SER A 80 -3.49 -6.41 -1.93
C SER A 80 -3.85 -7.37 -3.08
N TYR A 81 -5.01 -8.03 -3.02
CA TYR A 81 -5.40 -9.11 -3.92
C TYR A 81 -6.74 -8.86 -4.62
N LYS A 82 -7.79 -8.51 -3.85
CA LYS A 82 -9.13 -8.23 -4.37
C LYS A 82 -9.83 -7.14 -3.56
N TYR A 83 -9.84 -5.93 -4.10
CA TYR A 83 -10.41 -4.73 -3.49
C TYR A 83 -11.84 -4.93 -2.96
N ASP A 84 -12.78 -5.36 -3.81
CA ASP A 84 -14.19 -5.48 -3.41
C ASP A 84 -14.39 -6.34 -2.17
N SER A 85 -13.64 -7.44 -2.08
CA SER A 85 -13.69 -8.34 -0.93
C SER A 85 -13.06 -7.70 0.31
N ALA A 86 -11.93 -7.00 0.15
CA ALA A 86 -11.31 -6.26 1.25
C ALA A 86 -12.28 -5.24 1.84
N TYR A 87 -12.91 -4.43 0.99
CA TYR A 87 -13.86 -3.41 1.41
C TYR A 87 -15.09 -4.00 2.13
N VAL A 88 -15.64 -5.11 1.63
CA VAL A 88 -16.74 -5.83 2.29
C VAL A 88 -16.34 -6.28 3.70
N TYR A 89 -15.16 -6.88 3.87
CA TYR A 89 -14.73 -7.37 5.17
C TYR A 89 -14.29 -6.25 6.13
N ALA A 90 -13.79 -5.12 5.61
CA ALA A 90 -13.52 -3.93 6.40
C ALA A 90 -14.81 -3.32 6.99
N ASN A 91 -15.90 -3.29 6.21
CA ASN A 91 -17.20 -2.85 6.73
C ASN A 91 -17.78 -3.85 7.75
N LYS A 92 -17.66 -5.15 7.50
CA LYS A 92 -18.11 -6.17 8.48
C LYS A 92 -17.34 -6.10 9.80
N SER A 93 -16.04 -5.78 9.76
CA SER A 93 -15.28 -5.56 11.00
C SER A 93 -15.75 -4.28 11.69
N LEU A 94 -16.05 -3.20 10.96
CA LEU A 94 -16.63 -1.99 11.55
C LEU A 94 -17.96 -2.26 12.26
N ASP A 95 -18.86 -3.03 11.64
CA ASP A 95 -20.14 -3.41 12.25
C ASP A 95 -19.95 -4.16 13.58
N ALA A 96 -19.00 -5.09 13.61
CA ALA A 96 -18.66 -5.82 14.85
C ALA A 96 -18.04 -4.90 15.90
N ALA A 97 -17.18 -3.96 15.48
CA ALA A 97 -16.56 -2.97 16.36
C ALA A 97 -17.60 -2.06 17.04
N PHE A 98 -18.62 -1.64 16.29
CA PHE A 98 -19.74 -0.86 16.85
C PHE A 98 -20.56 -1.65 17.86
N ARG A 99 -20.89 -2.93 17.58
CA ARG A 99 -21.60 -3.78 18.55
C ARG A 99 -20.81 -4.01 19.83
N LEU A 100 -19.49 -4.04 19.75
CA LEU A 100 -18.59 -4.11 20.91
C LEU A 100 -18.42 -2.78 21.65
N ASN A 101 -18.88 -1.67 21.06
CA ASN A 101 -18.58 -0.30 21.52
C ASN A 101 -17.07 -0.07 21.77
N ASN A 102 -16.22 -0.70 20.93
CA ASN A 102 -14.77 -0.64 21.10
C ASN A 102 -14.17 0.40 20.15
N GLN A 103 -13.76 1.53 20.70
CA GLN A 103 -13.23 2.66 19.92
C GLN A 103 -11.93 2.34 19.18
N ALA A 104 -11.05 1.51 19.76
CA ALA A 104 -9.84 1.08 19.08
C ALA A 104 -10.17 0.22 17.84
N TYR A 105 -11.18 -0.64 17.95
CA TYR A 105 -11.64 -1.47 16.84
C TYR A 105 -12.36 -0.66 15.76
N ILE A 106 -13.13 0.35 16.17
CA ILE A 106 -13.77 1.29 15.23
C ILE A 106 -12.71 2.06 14.45
N ALA A 107 -11.68 2.57 15.13
CA ALA A 107 -10.56 3.23 14.47
C ALA A 107 -9.83 2.30 13.50
N LYS A 108 -9.54 1.06 13.91
CA LYS A 108 -8.86 0.07 13.07
C LYS A 108 -9.67 -0.33 11.84
N ALA A 109 -10.99 -0.48 11.97
CA ALA A 109 -11.85 -0.78 10.84
C ALA A 109 -11.96 0.40 9.87
N ASN A 110 -12.08 1.63 10.39
CA ASN A 110 -12.06 2.84 9.55
C ASN A 110 -10.73 3.00 8.82
N GLU A 111 -9.59 2.65 9.44
CA GLU A 111 -8.27 2.62 8.78
C GLU A 111 -8.30 1.67 7.55
N SER A 112 -8.82 0.45 7.72
CA SER A 112 -8.96 -0.53 6.63
C SER A 112 -9.90 -0.05 5.52
N ILE A 113 -11.03 0.58 5.87
CA ILE A 113 -12.00 1.13 4.90
C ILE A 113 -11.35 2.26 4.10
N ALA A 114 -10.70 3.21 4.77
CA ALA A 114 -10.02 4.32 4.12
C ALA A 114 -8.86 3.86 3.22
N PHE A 115 -8.07 2.86 3.66
CA PHE A 115 -7.03 2.25 2.84
C PHE A 115 -7.61 1.68 1.54
N CYS A 116 -8.75 0.99 1.63
CA CYS A 116 -9.43 0.49 0.44
C CYS A 116 -9.82 1.67 -0.47
N LEU A 117 -10.60 2.62 0.04
CA LEU A 117 -11.12 3.75 -0.74
C LEU A 117 -10.01 4.53 -1.46
N LEU A 118 -8.95 4.92 -0.74
CA LEU A 118 -7.85 5.68 -1.34
C LEU A 118 -7.08 4.86 -2.38
N SER A 119 -6.93 3.54 -2.17
CA SER A 119 -6.22 2.67 -3.13
C SER A 119 -6.99 2.49 -4.43
N SER A 120 -8.28 2.82 -4.45
CA SER A 120 -9.13 2.87 -5.64
C SER A 120 -9.36 4.29 -6.17
N GLY A 121 -8.71 5.31 -5.60
CA GLY A 121 -8.83 6.71 -6.03
C GLY A 121 -10.07 7.45 -5.48
N LEU A 122 -10.80 6.87 -4.53
CA LEU A 122 -11.96 7.48 -3.87
C LEU A 122 -11.50 8.39 -2.71
N PHE A 123 -10.80 9.47 -3.04
CA PHE A 123 -10.11 10.29 -2.05
C PHE A 123 -11.06 11.06 -1.13
N LYS A 124 -12.18 11.59 -1.66
CA LYS A 124 -13.17 12.33 -0.87
C LYS A 124 -13.74 11.44 0.24
N GLU A 125 -14.16 10.23 -0.12
CA GLU A 125 -14.70 9.24 0.80
C GLU A 125 -13.63 8.78 1.80
N ALA A 126 -12.38 8.60 1.36
CA ALA A 126 -11.28 8.27 2.25
C ALA A 126 -11.01 9.39 3.29
N PHE A 127 -11.11 10.68 2.90
CA PHE A 127 -11.05 11.79 3.86
C PHE A 127 -12.19 11.71 4.88
N GLU A 128 -13.44 11.54 4.41
CA GLU A 128 -14.61 11.43 5.29
C GLU A 128 -14.51 10.27 6.28
N VAL A 129 -13.91 9.14 5.89
CA VAL A 129 -13.68 8.01 6.79
C VAL A 129 -12.56 8.29 7.78
N THR A 130 -11.42 8.83 7.33
CA THR A 130 -10.28 9.10 8.23
C THR A 130 -10.54 10.23 9.22
N ASP A 131 -11.42 11.19 8.91
CA ASP A 131 -11.83 12.26 9.83
C ASP A 131 -12.63 11.73 11.03
N LYS A 132 -13.19 10.52 10.96
CA LYS A 132 -13.89 9.86 12.08
C LYS A 132 -12.94 9.28 13.13
N ILE A 133 -11.64 9.19 12.84
CA ILE A 133 -10.66 8.56 13.72
C ILE A 133 -10.06 9.61 14.67
N ASN A 134 -10.29 9.46 15.96
CA ASN A 134 -9.68 10.32 16.97
C ASN A 134 -8.24 9.85 17.31
N ALA A 135 -7.25 10.41 16.61
CA ALA A 135 -5.84 10.08 16.79
C ALA A 135 -5.32 10.22 18.23
N HIS A 136 -5.86 11.16 19.02
CA HIS A 136 -5.42 11.38 20.41
C HIS A 136 -5.81 10.25 21.36
N SER A 137 -6.78 9.42 20.97
CA SER A 137 -7.24 8.27 21.76
C SER A 137 -6.51 6.96 21.41
N LEU A 138 -5.62 6.99 20.42
CA LEU A 138 -4.91 5.82 19.92
C LEU A 138 -3.59 5.62 20.65
N ASP A 139 -3.21 4.35 20.86
CA ASP A 139 -1.84 3.98 21.22
C ASP A 139 -0.83 4.40 20.14
N ASP A 140 0.45 4.39 20.48
CA ASP A 140 1.51 4.93 19.62
C ASP A 140 1.59 4.22 18.26
N LEU A 141 1.40 2.90 18.24
CA LEU A 141 1.41 2.12 17.01
C LEU A 141 0.22 2.46 16.11
N SER A 142 -0.99 2.51 16.67
CA SER A 142 -2.23 2.81 15.96
C SER A 142 -2.25 4.27 15.49
N ARG A 143 -1.72 5.18 16.31
CA ARG A 143 -1.56 6.60 15.96
C ARG A 143 -0.56 6.78 14.83
N THR A 144 0.54 6.04 14.85
CA THR A 144 1.52 6.00 13.75
C THR A 144 0.86 5.52 12.45
N ASN A 145 0.13 4.41 12.49
CA ASN A 145 -0.58 3.88 11.32
C ASN A 145 -1.61 4.88 10.76
N TYR A 146 -2.37 5.54 11.65
CA TYR A 146 -3.28 6.61 11.26
C TYR A 146 -2.56 7.76 10.54
N TYR A 147 -1.44 8.25 11.09
CA TYR A 147 -0.68 9.32 10.45
C TYR A 147 -0.05 8.87 9.12
N MET A 148 0.42 7.62 9.02
CA MET A 148 0.89 7.06 7.74
C MET A 148 -0.21 7.05 6.69
N LEU A 149 -1.42 6.64 7.07
CA LEU A 149 -2.58 6.64 6.19
C LEU A 149 -2.96 8.06 5.73
N ARG A 150 -2.96 9.03 6.65
CA ARG A 150 -3.22 10.45 6.34
C ARG A 150 -2.16 11.02 5.41
N ALA A 151 -0.88 10.77 5.70
CA ALA A 151 0.23 11.23 4.87
C ALA A 151 0.08 10.71 3.44
N ARG A 152 -0.13 9.39 3.29
CA ARG A 152 -0.39 8.77 1.98
C ARG A 152 -1.59 9.39 1.28
N LEU A 153 -2.72 9.53 1.95
CA LEU A 153 -3.94 10.11 1.36
C LEU A 153 -3.67 11.52 0.81
N TYR A 154 -2.91 12.34 1.53
CA TYR A 154 -2.53 13.68 1.07
C TYR A 154 -1.52 13.68 -0.09
N TYR A 155 -0.56 12.77 -0.12
CA TYR A 155 0.36 12.66 -1.26
C TYR A 155 -0.36 12.12 -2.50
N ASP A 156 -1.16 11.06 -2.36
CA ASP A 156 -1.89 10.44 -3.47
C ASP A 156 -2.86 11.45 -4.12
N ILE A 157 -3.56 12.28 -3.34
CA ILE A 157 -4.42 13.34 -3.91
C ILE A 157 -3.61 14.50 -4.53
N ALA A 158 -2.38 14.77 -4.07
CA ALA A 158 -1.51 15.76 -4.69
C ALA A 158 -0.95 15.29 -6.05
N ASP A 159 -0.75 13.98 -6.21
CA ASP A 159 -0.36 13.39 -7.49
C ASP A 159 -1.54 13.36 -8.47
N TYR A 160 -2.75 13.15 -7.95
CA TYR A 160 -3.99 13.20 -8.73
C TYR A 160 -4.36 14.63 -9.14
N ASN A 161 -4.37 15.58 -8.20
CA ASN A 161 -4.75 16.97 -8.44
C ASN A 161 -3.51 17.85 -8.61
N ARG A 162 -3.27 18.29 -9.86
CA ARG A 162 -2.09 19.07 -10.23
C ARG A 162 -2.29 20.58 -10.17
N GLU A 163 -3.49 21.05 -9.81
CA GLU A 163 -3.81 22.47 -9.79
C GLU A 163 -3.27 23.13 -8.52
N GLU A 164 -2.55 24.23 -8.70
CA GLU A 164 -2.15 25.08 -7.59
C GLU A 164 -3.30 26.02 -7.19
N PRO A 165 -3.45 26.37 -5.90
CA PRO A 165 -2.56 26.04 -4.77
C PRO A 165 -2.87 24.68 -4.10
N PHE A 166 -3.81 23.89 -4.63
CA PHE A 166 -4.31 22.69 -3.97
C PHE A 166 -3.23 21.62 -3.85
N LYS A 167 -2.47 21.37 -4.93
CA LYS A 167 -1.33 20.43 -4.91
C LYS A 167 -0.35 20.75 -3.79
N SER A 168 0.16 21.98 -3.74
CA SER A 168 1.12 22.39 -2.70
C SER A 168 0.53 22.30 -1.29
N ASN A 169 -0.75 22.63 -1.13
CA ASN A 169 -1.43 22.48 0.16
C ASN A 169 -1.52 21.02 0.61
N TYR A 170 -1.83 20.10 -0.29
CA TYR A 170 -1.87 18.67 0.01
C TYR A 170 -0.49 18.11 0.36
N ILE A 171 0.56 18.46 -0.40
CA ILE A 171 1.95 18.07 -0.06
C ILE A 171 2.33 18.57 1.33
N LYS A 172 2.01 19.84 1.65
CA LYS A 172 2.27 20.41 2.97
C LYS A 172 1.56 19.63 4.07
N LYS A 173 0.30 19.24 3.86
CA LYS A 173 -0.44 18.39 4.81
C LYS A 173 0.18 17.00 4.95
N GLY A 174 0.58 16.37 3.84
CA GLY A 174 1.31 15.09 3.86
C GLY A 174 2.56 15.17 4.74
N ASN A 175 3.38 16.21 4.56
CA ASN A 175 4.58 16.44 5.36
C ASN A 175 4.28 16.61 6.86
N GLN A 176 3.22 17.35 7.22
CA GLN A 176 2.83 17.51 8.63
C GLN A 176 2.51 16.18 9.33
N TYR A 177 1.86 15.25 8.63
CA TYR A 177 1.61 13.92 9.16
C TYR A 177 2.88 13.07 9.21
N SER A 178 3.76 13.17 8.21
CA SER A 178 5.08 12.53 8.22
C SER A 178 5.92 12.98 9.42
N ASP A 179 5.95 14.28 9.71
CA ASP A 179 6.65 14.83 10.88
C ASP A 179 6.05 14.30 12.20
N SER A 180 4.73 14.14 12.25
CA SER A 180 4.03 13.58 13.42
C SER A 180 4.39 12.12 13.68
N ILE A 181 4.72 11.35 12.65
CA ILE A 181 5.22 9.98 12.78
C ILE A 181 6.62 9.98 13.38
N LEU A 182 7.52 10.84 12.89
CA LEU A 182 8.90 10.92 13.38
C LEU A 182 8.95 11.22 14.88
N GLN A 183 8.06 12.08 15.38
CA GLN A 183 7.96 12.39 16.81
C GLN A 183 7.57 11.17 17.69
N ILE A 184 6.92 10.16 17.12
CA ILE A 184 6.53 8.95 17.85
C ILE A 184 7.62 7.88 17.77
N VAL A 185 8.24 7.72 16.60
CA VAL A 185 9.20 6.63 16.31
C VAL A 185 10.62 6.98 16.75
N GLN A 186 10.97 8.25 16.84
CA GLN A 186 12.28 8.74 17.30
C GLN A 186 12.15 9.49 18.64
N PRO A 187 11.90 8.80 19.77
CA PRO A 187 11.98 9.43 21.08
C PRO A 187 13.42 9.80 21.47
#